data_AF-A0A2S1LQP6-F1
#
_entry.id   AF-A0A2S1LQP6-F1
#
_cell.length_a   1.000
_cell.length_b   1.000
_cell.length_c   1.000
_cell.angle_alpha   90.00
_cell.angle_beta   90.00
_cell.angle_gamma   90.00
#
_symmetry.space_group_name_H-M   'P 1'
#
loop_
_entity.id
_entity.type
_entity.pdbx_description
1 polymer ?
#
loop_
_entity_poly.entity_id
_entity_poly.type
_entity_poly.pdbx_seq_one_letter_code
_entity_poly.pdbx_strand_id
1 'polypeptide(L)'
;MRKLYLLLVLVSSISFAQRKKKTDYPSPPAITYDTLNDAIKGTKWFFNIDNLTDKELLLDDNPNQPDMLYFVDAKKVQVILNHRDCKVTINGTYMILLPYLQSPQVVFGDYQSFKMARSKNNNACTKPLIAFLEQYLEVMYDTENRTLFFSKHEETAPMIGIPN
;
A
#
# COMPACT_ATOMS: atom_id res chain seq x y z
N MET A 1 -0.78 -78.51 -1.56
CA MET A 1 -1.22 -77.21 -1.03
C MET A 1 -0.20 -76.72 -0.02
N ARG A 2 0.11 -75.40 -0.01
CA ARG A 2 0.98 -74.67 0.94
C ARG A 2 2.46 -75.10 0.86
N LYS A 3 3.50 -74.27 0.86
CA LYS A 3 3.84 -72.85 1.11
C LYS A 3 5.37 -72.79 0.82
N LEU A 4 6.11 -71.71 0.65
CA LEU A 4 5.94 -70.33 0.20
C LEU A 4 7.40 -69.75 0.24
N TYR A 5 7.95 -69.36 -0.92
CA TYR A 5 8.82 -68.19 -1.22
C TYR A 5 10.19 -67.96 -0.55
N LEU A 6 11.19 -67.84 -1.44
CA LEU A 6 12.15 -66.74 -1.63
C LEU A 6 12.73 -66.04 -0.39
N LEU A 7 14.01 -66.32 -0.12
CA LEU A 7 14.85 -65.51 0.77
C LEU A 7 15.36 -64.28 -0.02
N LEU A 8 14.70 -63.15 0.21
CA LEU A 8 15.05 -61.84 -0.36
C LEU A 8 16.04 -61.14 0.59
N VAL A 9 17.30 -60.99 0.18
CA VAL A 9 18.27 -60.11 0.84
C VAL A 9 18.17 -58.74 0.17
N LEU A 10 17.56 -57.78 0.84
CA LEU A 10 17.64 -56.37 0.48
C LEU A 10 17.85 -55.56 1.76
N VAL A 11 19.11 -55.13 1.92
CA VAL A 11 19.58 -54.22 2.94
C VAL A 11 18.98 -52.85 2.64
N SER A 12 17.91 -52.48 3.36
CA SER A 12 17.41 -51.11 3.35
C SER A 12 18.30 -50.28 4.27
N SER A 13 19.14 -49.44 3.67
CA SER A 13 19.86 -48.36 4.34
C SER A 13 18.89 -47.42 5.04
N ILE A 14 18.95 -47.39 6.39
CA ILE A 14 18.19 -46.44 7.21
C ILE A 14 18.93 -45.09 7.15
N SER A 15 18.47 -44.19 6.28
CA SER A 15 18.86 -42.78 6.38
C SER A 15 18.19 -42.19 7.62
N PHE A 16 18.99 -41.80 8.61
CA PHE A 16 18.53 -40.98 9.73
C PHE A 16 18.14 -39.60 9.21
N ALA A 17 16.90 -39.45 8.76
CA ALA A 17 16.30 -38.15 8.58
C ALA A 17 16.03 -37.56 9.97
N GLN A 18 17.01 -36.83 10.51
CA GLN A 18 16.73 -35.88 11.58
C GLN A 18 15.77 -34.83 11.02
N ARG A 19 14.46 -35.09 11.15
CA ARG A 19 13.44 -34.05 10.99
C ARG A 19 13.71 -33.04 12.09
N LYS A 20 14.41 -31.95 11.74
CA LYS A 20 14.36 -30.71 12.51
C LYS A 20 12.88 -30.34 12.63
N LYS A 21 12.27 -30.61 13.79
CA LYS A 21 11.00 -29.96 14.15
C LYS A 21 11.31 -28.48 14.10
N LYS A 22 10.77 -27.77 13.09
CA LYS A 22 10.59 -26.34 13.20
C LYS A 22 9.74 -26.14 14.45
N THR A 23 10.28 -25.42 15.41
CA THR A 23 9.50 -24.86 16.50
C THR A 23 8.43 -24.01 15.82
N ASP A 24 7.17 -24.46 15.84
CA ASP A 24 6.03 -23.62 15.51
C ASP A 24 5.98 -22.57 16.62
N TYR A 25 6.69 -21.46 16.39
CA TYR A 25 6.29 -20.22 17.01
C TYR A 25 4.86 -19.96 16.52
N PRO A 26 3.89 -19.66 17.41
CA PRO A 26 2.60 -19.22 16.94
C PRO A 26 2.86 -18.06 15.98
N SER A 27 2.48 -18.24 14.72
CA SER A 27 2.47 -17.13 13.77
C SER A 27 1.69 -16.02 14.47
N PRO A 28 2.22 -14.78 14.54
CA PRO A 28 1.42 -13.67 15.03
C PRO A 28 0.09 -13.69 14.26
N PRO A 29 -1.04 -13.45 14.95
CA PRO A 29 -2.36 -13.49 14.31
C PRO A 29 -2.28 -12.70 13.02
N ALA A 30 -2.82 -13.26 11.93
CA ALA A 30 -2.93 -12.55 10.68
C ALA A 30 -3.71 -11.25 10.96
N ILE A 31 -3.00 -10.13 11.01
CA ILE A 31 -3.63 -8.83 11.23
C ILE A 31 -4.40 -8.57 9.94
N THR A 32 -5.72 -8.76 9.98
CA THR A 32 -6.60 -8.41 8.88
C THR A 32 -6.69 -6.90 8.88
N TYR A 33 -5.79 -6.23 8.15
CA TYR A 33 -5.91 -4.80 7.94
C TYR A 33 -7.12 -4.58 7.03
N ASP A 34 -8.18 -3.97 7.54
CA ASP A 34 -9.21 -3.42 6.67
C ASP A 34 -8.53 -2.37 5.78
N THR A 35 -8.87 -2.33 4.48
CA THR A 35 -8.26 -1.38 3.55
C THR A 35 -9.27 -0.29 3.20
N LEU A 36 -8.83 0.97 3.17
CA LEU A 36 -9.65 2.07 2.67
C LEU A 36 -10.00 1.89 1.19
N ASN A 37 -9.23 1.05 0.47
CA ASN A 37 -9.42 0.73 -0.93
C ASN A 37 -10.87 0.37 -1.28
N ASP A 38 -11.56 -0.38 -0.41
CA ASP A 38 -12.95 -0.77 -0.66
C ASP A 38 -13.95 0.37 -0.53
N ALA A 39 -13.68 1.35 0.35
CA ALA A 39 -14.54 2.52 0.55
C ALA A 39 -14.38 3.53 -0.59
N ILE A 40 -13.17 3.67 -1.14
CA ILE A 40 -12.87 4.69 -2.15
C ILE A 40 -12.83 4.15 -3.58
N LYS A 41 -12.95 2.84 -3.82
CA LYS A 41 -13.01 2.31 -5.19
C LYS A 41 -14.18 2.93 -5.98
N GLY A 42 -13.94 3.26 -7.24
CA GLY A 42 -14.88 3.95 -8.12
C GLY A 42 -14.99 5.46 -7.89
N THR A 43 -14.31 6.04 -6.89
CA THR A 43 -14.41 7.47 -6.58
C THR A 43 -13.36 8.31 -7.31
N LYS A 44 -13.77 9.53 -7.69
CA LYS A 44 -12.92 10.54 -8.33
C LYS A 44 -12.70 11.68 -7.37
N TRP A 45 -11.46 12.12 -7.29
CA TRP A 45 -11.00 13.15 -6.38
C TRP A 45 -10.21 14.19 -7.16
N PHE A 46 -10.46 15.45 -6.88
CA PHE A 46 -9.96 16.55 -7.67
C PHE A 46 -8.93 17.35 -6.87
N PHE A 47 -7.92 17.83 -7.57
CA PHE A 47 -6.84 18.63 -6.98
C PHE A 47 -6.25 19.58 -8.04
N ASN A 48 -5.39 20.49 -7.60
CA ASN A 48 -4.57 21.30 -8.46
C ASN A 48 -3.10 20.99 -8.13
N ILE A 49 -2.35 20.51 -9.12
CA ILE A 49 -0.94 20.17 -8.93
C ILE A 49 -0.08 21.38 -8.51
N ASP A 50 -0.50 22.61 -8.81
CA ASP A 50 0.17 23.83 -8.32
C ASP A 50 0.11 23.97 -6.79
N ASN A 51 -0.85 23.31 -6.14
CA ASN A 51 -1.00 23.31 -4.69
C ASN A 51 -0.26 22.13 -4.02
N LEU A 52 0.38 21.25 -4.80
CA LEU A 52 1.19 20.17 -4.25
C LEU A 52 2.39 20.76 -3.52
N THR A 53 2.56 20.36 -2.26
CA THR A 53 3.78 20.63 -1.51
C THR A 53 4.62 19.35 -1.38
N ASP A 54 5.83 19.47 -0.85
CA ASP A 54 6.66 18.31 -0.51
C ASP A 54 6.13 17.50 0.67
N LYS A 55 5.14 18.04 1.41
CA LYS A 55 4.59 17.47 2.63
C LYS A 55 3.17 16.98 2.51
N GLU A 56 2.35 17.60 1.68
CA GLU A 56 0.92 17.35 1.68
C GLU A 56 0.26 17.53 0.31
N LEU A 57 -0.84 16.81 0.15
CA LEU A 57 -1.77 16.90 -0.98
C LEU A 57 -3.20 16.74 -0.46
N LEU A 58 -4.01 17.78 -0.67
CA LEU A 58 -5.44 17.77 -0.40
C LEU A 58 -6.22 17.49 -1.67
N LEU A 59 -7.21 16.60 -1.58
CA LEU A 59 -8.16 16.30 -2.64
C LEU A 59 -9.57 16.47 -2.11
N ASP A 60 -10.45 16.96 -2.97
CA ASP A 60 -11.87 17.13 -2.68
C ASP A 60 -12.73 16.57 -3.82
N ASP A 61 -14.04 16.77 -3.74
CA ASP A 61 -15.00 16.35 -4.77
C ASP A 61 -15.34 17.46 -5.78
N ASN A 62 -14.59 18.57 -5.79
CA ASN A 62 -14.88 19.74 -6.64
C ASN A 62 -14.39 19.51 -8.09
N PRO A 63 -15.29 19.29 -9.06
CA PRO A 63 -14.90 18.97 -10.43
C PRO A 63 -14.31 20.18 -11.19
N ASN A 64 -14.28 21.37 -10.58
CA ASN A 64 -13.68 22.56 -11.18
C ASN A 64 -12.15 22.57 -11.06
N GLN A 65 -11.53 21.68 -10.27
CA GLN A 65 -10.08 21.58 -10.24
C GLN A 65 -9.55 20.88 -11.50
N PRO A 66 -8.36 21.26 -12.00
CA PRO A 66 -7.86 20.78 -13.29
C PRO A 66 -7.42 19.31 -13.27
N ASP A 67 -6.95 18.81 -12.12
CA ASP A 67 -6.33 17.51 -12.01
C ASP A 67 -7.21 16.55 -11.19
N MET A 68 -7.05 15.26 -11.45
CA MET A 68 -7.92 14.23 -10.89
C MET A 68 -7.15 12.97 -10.53
N LEU A 69 -7.45 12.42 -9.36
CA LEU A 69 -7.06 11.09 -8.92
C LEU A 69 -8.31 10.21 -8.88
N TYR A 70 -8.29 9.13 -9.66
CA TYR A 70 -9.39 8.18 -9.80
C TYR A 70 -8.96 6.82 -9.26
N PHE A 71 -9.62 6.38 -8.20
CA PHE A 71 -9.47 5.03 -7.66
C PHE A 71 -10.32 4.07 -8.49
N VAL A 72 -9.77 3.57 -9.59
CA VAL A 72 -10.49 2.78 -10.61
C VAL A 72 -11.17 1.55 -10.01
N ASP A 73 -10.42 0.79 -9.22
CA ASP A 73 -10.88 -0.40 -8.49
C ASP A 73 -10.10 -0.50 -7.17
N ALA A 74 -10.31 -1.55 -6.37
CA ALA A 74 -9.66 -1.74 -5.08
C ALA A 74 -8.12 -1.93 -5.15
N LYS A 75 -7.49 -1.89 -6.32
CA LYS A 75 -6.04 -2.05 -6.50
C LYS A 75 -5.42 -1.04 -7.45
N LYS A 76 -6.21 -0.46 -8.36
CA LYS A 76 -5.73 0.41 -9.44
C LYS A 76 -6.12 1.85 -9.20
N VAL A 77 -5.16 2.73 -9.45
CA VAL A 77 -5.37 4.17 -9.47
C VAL A 77 -5.01 4.72 -10.84
N GLN A 78 -5.65 5.82 -11.20
CA GLN A 78 -5.32 6.63 -12.36
C GLN A 78 -5.25 8.09 -11.93
N VAL A 79 -4.16 8.76 -12.30
CA VAL A 79 -4.00 10.20 -12.16
C VAL A 79 -4.13 10.83 -13.54
N ILE A 80 -5.00 11.82 -13.67
CA ILE A 80 -5.15 12.64 -14.85
C ILE A 80 -4.67 14.04 -14.49
N LEU A 81 -3.60 14.49 -15.14
CA LEU A 81 -3.17 15.87 -15.08
C LEU A 81 -3.65 16.58 -16.33
N ASN A 82 -4.33 17.70 -16.15
CA ASN A 82 -4.80 18.56 -17.24
C ASN A 82 -4.42 20.01 -16.93
N HIS A 83 -3.17 20.19 -16.53
CA HIS A 83 -2.63 21.45 -16.06
C HIS A 83 -1.73 22.09 -17.11
N ARG A 84 -2.14 23.22 -17.70
CA ARG A 84 -1.38 23.98 -18.72
C ARG A 84 -0.88 23.06 -19.86
N ASP A 85 0.45 22.89 -19.95
CA ASP A 85 1.13 22.05 -20.95
C ASP A 85 1.29 20.58 -20.50
N CYS A 86 0.89 20.24 -19.27
CA CYS A 86 0.91 18.91 -18.71
C CYS A 86 -0.46 18.24 -18.88
N LYS A 87 -0.65 17.57 -20.02
CA LYS A 87 -1.84 16.75 -20.31
C LYS A 87 -1.47 15.29 -20.38
N VAL A 88 -1.54 14.61 -19.23
CA VAL A 88 -1.06 13.23 -19.10
C VAL A 88 -1.96 12.39 -18.23
N THR A 89 -1.96 11.10 -18.53
CA THR A 89 -2.62 10.09 -17.72
C THR A 89 -1.60 9.09 -17.23
N ILE A 90 -1.50 8.97 -15.91
CA ILE A 90 -0.58 8.07 -15.21
C ILE A 90 -1.41 7.01 -14.52
N ASN A 91 -1.11 5.74 -14.78
CA ASN A 91 -1.74 4.64 -14.08
C ASN A 91 -0.82 4.13 -12.96
N GLY A 92 -1.39 3.53 -11.94
CA GLY A 92 -0.65 2.95 -10.84
C GLY A 92 -1.46 1.93 -10.06
N THR A 93 -0.87 1.45 -8.97
CA THR A 93 -1.55 0.66 -7.96
C THR A 93 -1.48 1.37 -6.62
N TYR A 94 -2.41 1.06 -5.73
CA TYR A 94 -2.44 1.64 -4.39
C TYR A 94 -2.91 0.65 -3.32
N MET A 95 -2.49 0.89 -2.08
CA MET A 95 -2.95 0.17 -0.91
C MET A 95 -2.90 1.11 0.29
N ILE A 96 -4.08 1.48 0.80
CA ILE A 96 -4.23 2.35 1.97
C ILE A 96 -4.85 1.50 3.07
N LEU A 97 -4.09 1.22 4.12
CA LEU A 97 -4.55 0.42 5.26
C LEU A 97 -5.41 1.29 6.19
N LEU A 98 -6.41 0.73 6.86
CA LEU A 98 -7.11 1.37 7.97
C LEU A 98 -6.49 0.88 9.27
N PRO A 99 -6.20 1.77 10.24
CA PRO A 99 -5.87 1.30 11.58
C PRO A 99 -7.10 0.62 12.22
N TYR A 100 -6.84 -0.37 13.07
CA TYR A 100 -7.85 -1.13 13.82
C TYR A 100 -8.69 -0.28 14.81
N LEU A 101 -8.34 0.99 14.99
CA LEU A 101 -9.02 1.93 15.86
C LEU A 101 -10.02 2.72 15.02
N GLN A 102 -11.31 2.51 15.30
CA GLN A 102 -12.49 3.07 14.62
C GLN A 102 -12.63 4.61 14.78
N SER A 103 -11.55 5.36 14.57
CA SER A 103 -11.48 6.82 14.63
C SER A 103 -10.88 7.33 13.32
N PRO A 104 -11.34 8.46 12.76
CA PRO A 104 -10.91 8.92 11.44
C PRO A 104 -9.52 9.55 11.49
N GLN A 105 -8.51 8.93 12.09
CA GLN A 105 -7.19 9.54 12.21
C GLN A 105 -6.04 8.54 12.09
N VAL A 106 -5.23 8.81 11.07
CA VAL A 106 -3.84 8.41 10.83
C VAL A 106 -3.60 6.92 10.55
N VAL A 107 -3.29 6.65 9.29
CA VAL A 107 -2.76 5.37 8.83
C VAL A 107 -1.25 5.37 9.05
N PHE A 108 -0.78 4.46 9.92
CA PHE A 108 0.63 4.13 10.05
C PHE A 108 0.95 2.92 9.18
N GLY A 109 1.93 3.04 8.31
CA GLY A 109 2.46 1.89 7.59
C GLY A 109 3.79 2.19 6.91
N ASP A 110 4.76 1.30 7.13
CA ASP A 110 6.01 1.18 6.36
C ASP A 110 5.74 0.71 4.91
N TYR A 111 4.59 1.04 4.33
CA TYR A 111 4.17 0.62 3.00
C TYR A 111 3.96 1.85 2.12
N GLN A 112 4.61 1.87 0.95
CA GLN A 112 4.34 2.88 -0.07
C GLN A 112 2.88 2.77 -0.50
N SER A 113 2.09 3.80 -0.19
CA SER A 113 0.65 3.81 -0.46
C SER A 113 0.34 3.72 -1.96
N PHE A 114 1.25 4.20 -2.81
CA PHE A 114 1.12 4.15 -4.26
C PHE A 114 2.37 3.59 -4.94
N LYS A 115 2.14 3.03 -6.13
CA LYS A 115 3.20 2.64 -7.08
C LYS A 115 2.77 3.02 -8.49
N MET A 116 3.48 3.96 -9.10
CA MET A 116 3.08 4.53 -10.38
C MET A 116 3.82 3.85 -11.55
N ALA A 117 3.12 3.64 -12.66
CA ALA A 117 3.66 2.93 -13.82
C ALA A 117 4.70 3.78 -14.57
N ARG A 118 5.99 3.51 -14.34
CA ARG A 118 7.13 4.32 -14.81
C ARG A 118 7.23 4.58 -16.32
N SER A 119 6.55 3.80 -17.16
CA SER A 119 6.72 3.85 -18.63
C SER A 119 6.17 5.12 -19.32
N LYS A 120 5.47 6.01 -18.59
CA LYS A 120 4.95 7.30 -19.11
C LYS A 120 5.35 8.53 -18.26
N ASN A 121 6.33 8.37 -17.36
CA ASN A 121 6.42 9.16 -16.13
C ASN A 121 7.64 10.10 -16.00
N ASN A 122 8.41 10.29 -17.08
CA ASN A 122 9.69 10.99 -17.01
C ASN A 122 9.64 12.47 -17.44
N ASN A 123 8.46 13.06 -17.59
CA ASN A 123 8.36 14.50 -17.87
C ASN A 123 8.53 15.31 -16.57
N ALA A 124 8.92 16.58 -16.69
CA ALA A 124 9.17 17.44 -15.53
C ALA A 124 7.89 17.70 -14.70
N CYS A 125 6.71 17.65 -15.31
CA CYS A 125 5.45 17.96 -14.63
C CYS A 125 4.93 16.82 -13.75
N THR A 126 5.18 15.56 -14.10
CA THR A 126 4.71 14.41 -13.30
C THR A 126 5.66 14.03 -12.18
N LYS A 127 6.94 14.37 -12.30
CA LYS A 127 7.97 13.96 -11.34
C LYS A 127 7.66 14.34 -9.89
N PRO A 128 7.28 15.60 -9.57
CA PRO A 128 6.99 15.97 -8.19
C PRO A 128 5.83 15.17 -7.59
N LEU A 129 4.73 15.02 -8.35
CA LEU A 129 3.56 14.28 -7.88
C LEU A 129 3.85 12.79 -7.70
N ILE A 130 4.55 12.16 -8.64
CA ILE A 130 4.92 10.74 -8.50
C ILE A 130 5.86 10.56 -7.32
N ALA A 131 6.84 11.45 -7.17
CA ALA A 131 7.77 11.41 -6.04
C ALA A 131 7.05 11.60 -4.70
N PHE A 132 5.98 12.38 -4.64
CA PHE A 132 5.13 12.50 -3.46
C PHE A 132 4.30 11.23 -3.21
N LEU A 133 3.58 10.74 -4.23
CA LEU A 133 2.69 9.57 -4.09
C LEU A 133 3.44 8.28 -3.72
N GLU A 134 4.67 8.10 -4.19
CA GLU A 134 5.50 6.92 -3.88
C GLU A 134 6.23 7.01 -2.52
N GLN A 135 5.98 8.04 -1.70
CA GLN A 135 6.46 8.11 -0.32
C GLN A 135 5.59 7.29 0.64
N TYR A 136 6.05 7.20 1.89
CA TYR A 136 5.19 6.79 3.00
C TYR A 136 4.23 7.93 3.31
N LEU A 137 2.95 7.70 3.07
CA LEU A 137 1.90 8.68 3.22
C LEU A 137 0.92 8.26 4.30
N GLU A 138 0.63 9.17 5.21
CA GLU A 138 -0.55 9.11 6.06
C GLU A 138 -1.75 9.60 5.26
N VAL A 139 -2.89 8.92 5.42
CA VAL A 139 -4.13 9.26 4.70
C VAL A 139 -5.22 9.53 5.71
N MET A 140 -5.83 10.71 5.61
CA MET A 140 -7.04 11.06 6.33
C MET A 140 -8.20 11.13 5.35
N TYR A 141 -9.26 10.36 5.62
CA TYR A 141 -10.50 10.38 4.85
C TYR A 141 -11.60 11.00 5.68
N ASP A 142 -12.01 12.21 5.31
CA ASP A 142 -13.11 12.93 5.94
C ASP A 142 -14.37 12.70 5.12
N THR A 143 -15.29 11.90 5.67
CA THR A 143 -16.56 11.59 5.03
C THR A 143 -17.54 12.75 5.02
N GLU A 144 -17.46 13.65 6.02
CA GLU A 144 -18.39 14.78 6.16
C GLU A 144 -18.05 15.87 5.15
N ASN A 145 -16.77 16.26 5.11
CA ASN A 145 -16.28 17.28 4.20
C ASN A 145 -15.97 16.73 2.81
N ARG A 146 -16.06 15.41 2.62
CA ARG A 146 -15.72 14.70 1.39
C ARG A 146 -14.34 15.14 0.90
N THR A 147 -13.35 14.98 1.77
CA THR A 147 -11.94 15.27 1.48
C THR A 147 -11.06 14.05 1.72
N LEU A 148 -10.02 13.93 0.91
CA LEU A 148 -8.90 13.03 1.13
C LEU A 148 -7.65 13.88 1.31
N PHE A 149 -7.00 13.73 2.45
CA PHE A 149 -5.76 14.42 2.74
C PHE A 149 -4.62 13.41 2.86
N PHE A 150 -3.57 13.65 2.08
CA PHE A 150 -2.33 12.90 2.14
C PHE A 150 -1.25 13.77 2.77
N SER A 151 -0.57 13.25 3.78
CA SER A 151 0.62 13.87 4.36
C SER A 151 1.79 12.90 4.35
N LYS A 152 2.99 13.41 4.17
CA LYS A 152 4.22 12.65 4.34
C LYS A 152 4.29 12.17 5.79
N HIS A 153 4.59 10.89 5.97
CA HIS A 153 4.90 10.36 7.29
C HIS A 153 6.24 10.95 7.77
N GLU A 154 6.22 11.69 8.87
CA GLU A 154 7.42 12.10 9.59
C GLU A 154 7.70 11.04 10.65
N GLU A 155 8.77 10.24 10.47
CA GLU A 155 9.28 9.38 11.53
C GLU A 155 9.60 10.27 12.74
N THR A 156 8.75 10.23 13.76
CA THR A 156 9.13 10.76 15.07
C THR A 156 10.23 9.84 15.59
N ALA A 157 11.47 10.34 15.60
CA ALA A 157 12.58 9.64 16.24
C ALA A 157 12.13 9.22 17.65
N PRO A 158 12.40 7.97 18.09
CA PRO A 158 12.01 7.56 19.42
C PRO A 158 12.65 8.52 20.42
N MET A 159 11.83 9.16 21.25
CA MET A 159 12.32 9.93 22.39
C MET A 159 13.18 8.97 23.21
N ILE A 160 14.51 9.14 23.12
CA ILE A 160 15.46 8.47 24.00
C ILE A 160 15.09 8.96 25.39
N GLY A 161 14.46 8.07 26.16
CA GLY A 161 14.08 8.35 27.54
C GLY A 161 15.30 8.86 28.28
N ILE A 162 15.20 10.07 28.81
CA ILE A 162 16.16 10.60 29.78
C ILE A 162 16.04 9.67 31.00
N PRO A 163 17.09 8.93 31.39
CA PRO A 163 17.05 8.19 32.63
C PRO A 163 17.06 9.20 33.79
N ASN A 164 16.08 9.07 34.69
CA ASN A 164 16.10 9.70 36.01
C ASN A 164 17.27 9.18 36.85
#